data_AF-A0A183A650-F1
#
_entry.id   AF-A0A183A650-F1
#
_cell.length_a   1.000
_cell.length_b   1.000
_cell.length_c   1.000
_cell.angle_alpha   90.00
_cell.angle_beta   90.00
_cell.angle_gamma   90.00
#
_symmetry.space_group_name_H-M   'P 1'
#
loop_
_entity.id
_entity.type
_entity.pdbx_description
1 polymer ?
#
loop_
_entity_poly.entity_id
_entity_poly.type
_entity_poly.pdbx_seq_one_letter_code
_entity_poly.pdbx_strand_id
1 'polypeptide(L)'
;MYAPAEIADVLDFVIPCYAASRPTLSDSNTMQSFVSTLRAASSLDVNKAMIAETTRILREKTPIGSYHLLWENRTEMDDFLHQTGYQRLYCGNQSEDNPCDWTKMKLPASVAENLCIYRWINTKTVTSVEKVDALAAV
;
A
#
# COMPACT_ATOMS: atom_id res chain seq x y z
N MET A 1 -0.05 17.48 -4.77
CA MET A 1 1.05 17.04 -3.88
C MET A 1 0.70 17.53 -2.48
N TYR A 2 0.47 16.62 -1.51
CA TYR A 2 0.13 16.99 -0.12
C TYR A 2 1.38 17.10 0.78
N ALA A 3 2.53 17.39 0.20
CA ALA A 3 3.77 17.59 0.94
C ALA A 3 4.11 19.08 0.93
N PRO A 4 3.90 19.82 2.02
CA PRO A 4 4.25 21.24 2.10
C PRO A 4 5.75 21.47 2.36
N ALA A 5 6.58 20.42 2.29
CA ALA A 5 7.98 20.40 2.68
C ALA A 5 8.87 19.79 1.58
N GLU A 6 10.19 19.84 1.76
CA GLU A 6 11.15 19.24 0.84
C GLU A 6 10.94 17.73 0.73
N ILE A 7 11.26 17.14 -0.42
CA ILE A 7 11.07 15.71 -0.64
C ILE A 7 11.83 14.84 0.37
N ALA A 8 12.97 15.33 0.87
CA ALA A 8 13.74 14.66 1.92
C ALA A 8 12.93 14.55 3.23
N ASP A 9 12.29 15.63 3.67
CA ASP A 9 11.46 15.64 4.87
C ASP A 9 10.28 14.67 4.74
N VAL A 10 9.69 14.59 3.55
CA VAL A 10 8.60 13.64 3.26
C VAL A 10 9.11 12.20 3.36
N LEU A 11 10.27 11.91 2.81
CA LEU A 11 10.88 10.58 2.87
C LEU A 11 11.22 10.19 4.32
N ASP A 12 11.84 11.09 5.08
CA ASP A 12 12.15 10.89 6.50
C ASP A 12 10.89 10.60 7.34
N PHE A 13 9.77 11.24 6.99
CA PHE A 13 8.49 10.97 7.60
C PHE A 13 7.87 9.62 7.17
N VAL A 14 7.81 9.30 5.87
CA VAL A 14 7.09 8.11 5.40
C VAL A 14 7.86 6.79 5.60
N ILE A 15 9.19 6.81 5.71
CA ILE A 15 9.99 5.59 5.90
C ILE A 15 9.59 4.86 7.21
N PRO A 16 9.53 5.51 8.38
CA PRO A 16 9.02 4.89 9.61
C PRO A 16 7.59 4.35 9.47
N CYS A 17 6.72 5.07 8.76
CA CYS A 17 5.35 4.65 8.49
C CYS A 17 5.32 3.30 7.75
N TYR A 18 6.13 3.19 6.71
CA TYR A 18 6.23 1.97 5.91
C TYR A 18 6.86 0.83 6.68
N ALA A 19 7.86 1.11 7.53
CA ALA A 19 8.47 0.11 8.41
C ALA A 19 7.45 -0.49 9.39
N ALA A 20 6.64 0.36 10.05
CA ALA A 20 5.57 -0.09 10.93
C ALA A 20 4.43 -0.83 10.21
N SER A 21 4.22 -0.53 8.92
CA SER A 21 3.16 -1.10 8.11
C SER A 21 3.53 -2.43 7.44
N ARG A 22 4.78 -2.88 7.56
CA ARG A 22 5.22 -4.15 6.96
C ARG A 22 4.42 -5.32 7.55
N PRO A 23 4.00 -6.28 6.71
CA PRO A 23 3.37 -7.48 7.23
C PRO A 23 4.40 -8.33 7.97
N THR A 24 4.00 -8.95 9.08
CA THR A 24 4.81 -9.95 9.79
C THR A 24 4.74 -11.25 8.99
N LEU A 25 5.69 -11.45 8.07
CA LEU A 25 5.76 -12.63 7.22
C LEU A 25 7.00 -13.45 7.56
N SER A 26 6.92 -14.78 7.40
CA SER A 26 8.09 -15.65 7.51
C SER A 26 9.09 -15.30 6.42
N ASP A 27 10.34 -14.98 6.80
CA ASP A 27 11.43 -14.57 5.93
C ASP A 27 11.55 -15.45 4.68
N SER A 28 10.98 -14.98 3.57
CA SER A 28 11.32 -15.48 2.25
C SER A 28 12.09 -14.38 1.54
N ASN A 29 13.35 -14.67 1.20
CA ASN A 29 14.26 -13.78 0.47
C ASN A 29 13.75 -13.39 -0.95
N THR A 30 12.58 -13.87 -1.35
CA THR A 30 11.95 -13.59 -2.64
C THR A 30 10.79 -12.58 -2.56
N MET A 31 10.36 -12.19 -1.35
CA MET A 31 9.26 -11.24 -1.19
C MET A 31 9.64 -9.85 -1.68
N GLN A 32 8.71 -9.19 -2.38
CA GLN A 32 8.90 -7.84 -2.89
C GLN A 32 7.95 -6.87 -2.19
N SER A 33 8.48 -5.69 -1.84
CA SER A 33 7.70 -4.59 -1.26
C SER A 33 7.49 -3.49 -2.29
N PHE A 34 6.23 -3.14 -2.53
CA PHE A 34 5.86 -2.05 -3.42
C PHE A 34 5.25 -0.93 -2.61
N VAL A 35 5.60 0.31 -2.96
CA VAL A 35 5.08 1.49 -2.28
C VAL A 35 4.64 2.51 -3.32
N SER A 36 3.37 2.87 -3.30
CA SER A 36 2.83 3.99 -4.06
C SER A 36 2.71 5.20 -3.15
N THR A 37 3.72 6.07 -3.18
CA THR A 37 3.72 7.35 -2.46
C THR A 37 3.28 8.47 -3.39
N LEU A 38 2.50 9.43 -2.90
CA LEU A 38 2.24 10.73 -3.55
C LEU A 38 1.64 10.66 -4.97
N ARG A 39 0.73 9.71 -5.25
CA ARG A 39 0.01 9.71 -6.53
C ARG A 39 -0.97 10.88 -6.57
N ALA A 40 -0.76 11.82 -7.49
CA ALA A 40 -1.73 12.85 -7.81
C ALA A 40 -2.55 12.38 -9.01
N ALA A 41 -3.62 11.62 -8.77
CA ALA A 41 -4.65 11.46 -9.79
C ALA A 41 -5.57 12.68 -9.74
N SER A 42 -5.82 13.32 -10.88
CA SER A 42 -6.72 14.48 -10.97
C SER A 42 -8.20 14.10 -10.84
N SER A 43 -8.53 12.80 -10.89
CA SER A 43 -9.87 12.25 -10.77
C SER A 43 -9.89 11.00 -9.89
N LEU A 44 -10.94 10.88 -9.06
CA LEU A 44 -11.18 9.73 -8.19
C LEU A 44 -11.31 8.43 -8.99
N ASP A 45 -12.02 8.45 -10.11
CA ASP A 45 -12.24 7.25 -10.93
C ASP A 45 -10.94 6.76 -11.58
N VAL A 46 -10.11 7.70 -12.05
CA VAL A 46 -8.78 7.38 -12.58
C VAL A 46 -7.91 6.77 -11.48
N ASN A 47 -7.95 7.31 -10.26
CA ASN A 47 -7.19 6.74 -9.15
C ASN A 47 -7.62 5.29 -8.84
N LYS A 48 -8.93 5.05 -8.73
CA LYS A 48 -9.49 3.72 -8.49
C LYS A 48 -9.08 2.74 -9.60
N ALA A 49 -9.19 3.14 -10.88
CA ALA A 49 -8.77 2.31 -12.00
C ALA A 49 -7.27 1.98 -11.96
N MET A 50 -6.42 2.97 -11.66
CA MET A 50 -4.97 2.76 -11.55
C MET A 50 -4.60 1.81 -10.41
N ILE A 51 -5.25 1.94 -9.25
CA ILE A 51 -5.01 1.06 -8.10
C ILE A 51 -5.49 -0.36 -8.41
N ALA A 52 -6.66 -0.52 -9.02
CA ALA A 52 -7.17 -1.82 -9.42
C ALA A 52 -6.20 -2.53 -10.38
N GLU A 53 -5.73 -1.83 -11.42
CA GLU A 53 -4.81 -2.41 -12.39
C GLU A 53 -3.43 -2.70 -11.79
N THR A 54 -2.90 -1.78 -10.99
CA THR A 54 -1.63 -2.01 -10.26
C THR A 54 -1.75 -3.27 -9.39
N THR A 55 -2.84 -3.40 -8.64
CA THR A 55 -3.09 -4.55 -7.75
C THR A 55 -3.22 -5.86 -8.54
N ARG A 56 -3.89 -5.82 -9.70
CA ARG A 56 -4.01 -6.97 -10.61
C ARG A 56 -2.63 -7.44 -11.09
N ILE A 57 -1.80 -6.52 -11.56
CA ILE A 57 -0.44 -6.82 -12.02
C ILE A 57 0.40 -7.41 -10.88
N LEU A 58 0.38 -6.78 -9.69
CA LEU A 58 1.14 -7.28 -8.54
C LEU A 58 0.70 -8.69 -8.15
N ARG A 59 -0.61 -8.96 -8.15
CA ARG A 59 -1.16 -10.29 -7.88
C ARG A 59 -0.71 -11.35 -8.88
N GLU A 60 -0.46 -10.98 -10.13
CA GLU A 60 -0.03 -11.92 -11.18
C GLU A 60 1.49 -12.11 -11.23
N LYS A 61 2.26 -11.07 -10.91
CA LYS A 61 3.69 -11.02 -11.21
C LYS A 61 4.60 -11.15 -9.99
N THR A 62 4.05 -11.11 -8.78
CA THR A 62 4.86 -11.10 -7.55
C THR A 62 4.72 -12.41 -6.77
N PRO A 63 5.77 -12.85 -6.05
CA PRO A 63 5.69 -14.00 -5.16
C PRO A 63 4.67 -13.82 -4.03
N ILE A 64 4.22 -14.93 -3.47
CA ILE A 64 3.40 -14.96 -2.24
C ILE A 64 4.11 -14.19 -1.13
N GLY A 65 3.37 -13.39 -0.39
CA GLY A 65 3.87 -12.53 0.67
C GLY A 65 4.39 -11.18 0.19
N SER A 66 4.55 -10.97 -1.13
CA SER A 66 4.78 -9.62 -1.64
C SER A 66 3.60 -8.71 -1.30
N TYR A 67 3.86 -7.45 -1.03
CA TYR A 67 2.84 -6.53 -0.53
C TYR A 67 2.96 -5.15 -1.16
N HIS A 68 1.85 -4.43 -1.16
CA HIS A 68 1.74 -3.07 -1.67
C HIS A 68 1.22 -2.14 -0.58
N LEU A 69 1.94 -1.04 -0.34
CA LEU A 69 1.55 0.04 0.55
C LEU A 69 1.17 1.27 -0.27
N LEU A 70 0.08 1.94 0.10
CA LEU A 70 -0.36 3.19 -0.51
C LEU A 70 -1.07 4.07 0.51
N TRP A 71 -1.03 5.38 0.27
CA TRP A 71 -1.72 6.38 1.08
C TRP A 71 -2.94 6.91 0.34
N GLU A 72 -4.11 6.90 0.98
CA GLU A 72 -5.35 7.37 0.38
C GLU A 72 -6.26 8.07 1.38
N ASN A 73 -7.16 8.90 0.85
CA ASN A 73 -8.22 9.53 1.62
C ASN A 73 -9.31 8.50 1.95
N ARG A 74 -9.49 8.18 3.24
CA ARG A 74 -10.50 7.21 3.69
C ARG A 74 -11.93 7.59 3.32
N THR A 75 -12.25 8.89 3.25
CA THR A 75 -13.62 9.34 2.95
C THR A 75 -14.05 8.93 1.54
N GLU A 76 -13.10 8.81 0.61
CA GLU A 76 -13.39 8.56 -0.81
C GLU A 76 -13.00 7.15 -1.28
N MET A 77 -12.01 6.53 -0.60
CA MET A 77 -11.32 5.33 -1.07
C MET A 77 -11.52 4.10 -0.20
N ASP A 78 -11.97 4.22 1.05
CA ASP A 78 -11.96 3.11 2.02
C ASP A 78 -12.76 1.89 1.55
N ASP A 79 -14.01 2.09 1.08
CA ASP A 79 -14.85 0.99 0.58
C ASP A 79 -14.22 0.29 -0.62
N PHE A 80 -13.70 1.06 -1.58
CA PHE A 80 -13.05 0.53 -2.78
C PHE A 80 -11.78 -0.27 -2.42
N LEU A 81 -10.97 0.25 -1.50
CA LEU A 81 -9.73 -0.40 -1.09
C LEU A 81 -10.02 -1.71 -0.35
N HIS A 82 -11.02 -1.74 0.53
CA HIS A 82 -11.46 -2.98 1.18
C HIS A 82 -11.97 -4.01 0.15
N GLN A 83 -12.80 -3.59 -0.82
CA GLN A 83 -13.28 -4.47 -1.90
C GLN A 83 -12.15 -5.04 -2.77
N THR A 84 -11.05 -4.30 -2.94
CA THR A 84 -9.87 -4.76 -3.67
C THR A 84 -8.87 -5.56 -2.82
N GLY A 85 -9.18 -5.77 -1.53
CA GLY A 85 -8.42 -6.62 -0.61
C GLY A 85 -7.34 -5.88 0.16
N TYR A 86 -7.36 -4.55 0.21
CA TYR A 86 -6.49 -3.77 1.08
C TYR A 86 -7.05 -3.74 2.51
N GLN A 87 -6.13 -3.74 3.47
CA GLN A 87 -6.38 -3.48 4.87
C GLN A 87 -5.94 -2.05 5.19
N ARG A 88 -6.81 -1.26 5.83
CA ARG A 88 -6.42 0.02 6.45
C ARG A 88 -5.59 -0.25 7.70
N LEU A 89 -4.45 0.43 7.83
CA LEU A 89 -3.54 0.25 8.98
C LEU A 89 -3.58 1.46 9.91
N TYR A 90 -3.02 2.58 9.48
CA TYR A 90 -2.91 3.80 10.28
C TYR A 90 -3.52 4.97 9.53
N CYS A 91 -4.24 5.84 10.22
CA CYS A 91 -4.69 7.14 9.74
C CYS A 91 -3.97 8.24 10.52
N GLY A 92 -3.68 9.38 9.90
CA GLY A 92 -3.00 10.48 10.60
C GLY A 92 -3.74 10.93 11.86
N ASN A 93 -3.03 11.47 12.84
CA ASN A 93 -3.61 12.10 14.04
C ASN A 93 -4.49 11.22 14.96
N GLN A 94 -4.49 9.88 14.83
CA GLN A 94 -5.36 9.01 15.64
C GLN A 94 -4.77 8.48 16.96
N SER A 95 -3.46 8.60 17.21
CA SER A 95 -2.83 8.26 18.50
C SER A 95 -1.43 8.86 18.65
N GLU A 96 -0.94 9.03 19.87
CA GLU A 96 0.42 9.53 20.15
C GLU A 96 1.52 8.60 19.57
N ASP A 97 1.30 7.28 19.62
CA ASP A 97 2.22 6.28 19.09
C ASP A 97 2.07 6.04 17.58
N ASN A 98 1.31 6.88 16.88
CA ASN A 98 1.10 6.71 15.45
C ASN A 98 2.36 7.17 14.67
N PRO A 99 3.09 6.26 14.01
CA PRO A 99 4.23 6.64 13.19
C PRO A 99 3.78 7.44 11.95
N CYS A 100 2.51 7.33 11.58
CA CYS A 100 1.88 7.84 10.36
C CYS A 100 1.18 9.19 10.52
N ASP A 101 1.55 9.99 11.52
CA ASP A 101 0.88 11.26 11.82
C ASP A 101 1.34 12.42 10.92
N TRP A 102 0.56 12.67 9.87
CA TRP A 102 0.80 13.75 8.90
C TRP A 102 0.76 15.17 9.49
N THR A 103 0.24 15.38 10.71
CA THR A 103 0.32 16.71 11.34
C THR A 103 1.76 17.13 11.63
N LYS A 104 2.67 16.17 11.81
CA LYS A 104 4.13 16.38 11.92
C LYS A 104 4.72 17.02 10.67
N MET A 105 4.08 16.81 9.52
CA MET A 105 4.39 17.44 8.24
C MET A 105 3.60 18.73 7.99
N LYS A 106 2.99 19.32 9.04
CA LYS A 106 2.20 20.56 9.00
C LYS A 106 0.91 20.46 8.17
N LEU A 107 0.40 19.26 7.90
CA LEU A 107 -0.93 19.12 7.32
C LEU A 107 -1.99 19.50 8.35
N PRO A 108 -3.10 20.15 7.93
CA PRO A 108 -4.23 20.39 8.82
C PRO A 108 -4.75 19.08 9.42
N ALA A 109 -5.09 19.08 10.71
CA ALA A 109 -5.56 17.89 11.42
C ALA A 109 -6.73 17.20 10.73
N SER A 110 -7.68 17.98 10.18
CA SER A 110 -8.84 17.47 9.42
C SER A 110 -8.46 16.75 8.12
N VAL A 111 -7.34 17.12 7.50
CA VAL A 111 -6.80 16.45 6.32
C VAL A 111 -6.01 15.21 6.76
N ALA A 112 -5.13 15.37 7.76
CA ALA A 112 -4.30 14.30 8.29
C ALA A 112 -5.14 13.10 8.78
N GLU A 113 -6.24 13.35 9.48
CA GLU A 113 -7.13 12.28 9.99
C GLU A 113 -7.71 11.38 8.89
N ASN A 114 -7.88 11.94 7.69
CA ASN A 114 -8.45 11.20 6.57
C ASN A 114 -7.38 10.55 5.67
N LEU A 115 -6.11 10.93 5.80
CA LEU A 115 -5.02 10.30 5.08
C LEU A 115 -4.56 9.05 5.83
N CYS A 116 -4.84 7.89 5.25
CA CYS A 116 -4.51 6.61 5.84
C CYS A 116 -3.59 5.79 4.95
N ILE A 117 -2.73 5.00 5.57
CA ILE A 117 -1.94 3.99 4.88
C ILE A 117 -2.74 2.68 4.81
N TYR A 118 -2.76 2.11 3.61
CA TYR A 118 -3.40 0.86 3.27
C TYR A 118 -2.38 -0.15 2.80
N ARG A 119 -2.65 -1.42 3.09
CA ARG A 119 -1.79 -2.55 2.72
C ARG A 119 -2.57 -3.64 2.01
N TRP A 120 -2.06 -4.07 0.86
CA TRP A 120 -2.48 -5.29 0.19
C TRP A 120 -1.35 -6.33 0.24
N ILE A 121 -1.68 -7.61 0.39
CA ILE A 121 -0.71 -8.71 0.44
C ILE A 121 -1.10 -9.76 -0.60
N ASN A 122 -0.11 -10.27 -1.34
CA ASN A 122 -0.32 -11.37 -2.25
C ASN A 122 -0.41 -12.69 -1.47
N THR A 123 -1.62 -13.20 -1.33
CA THR A 123 -1.90 -14.46 -0.63
C THR A 123 -2.25 -15.60 -1.58
N LYS A 124 -2.07 -15.45 -2.90
CA LYS A 124 -2.37 -16.52 -3.87
C LYS A 124 -1.67 -17.80 -3.44
N THR A 125 -2.41 -18.84 -3.10
CA THR A 125 -1.86 -20.20 -3.12
C THR A 125 -1.58 -20.53 -4.59
N VAL A 126 -0.37 -21.02 -4.89
CA VAL A 126 -0.09 -21.54 -6.25
C VAL A 126 -1.05 -22.70 -6.48
N THR A 127 -2.12 -22.48 -7.24
CA THR A 127 -2.91 -23.59 -7.79
C THR A 127 -1.98 -24.36 -8.70
N SER A 128 -1.74 -25.62 -8.35
CA SER A 128 -0.79 -26.58 -8.89
C SER A 128 -1.06 -27.03 -10.34
N VAL A 129 -1.47 -26.11 -11.21
CA VAL A 129 -1.77 -26.42 -12.62
C VAL A 129 -0.54 -26.20 -13.52
N GLU A 130 0.41 -25.34 -13.14
CA GLU A 130 1.64 -25.10 -13.93
C GLU A 130 2.78 -26.10 -13.68
N LYS A 131 2.62 -27.06 -12.75
CA LYS A 131 3.65 -28.09 -12.49
C LYS A 131 3.57 -29.32 -13.41
N VAL A 132 2.53 -29.45 -14.24
CA VAL A 132 2.32 -30.65 -15.07
C VAL A 132 3.02 -30.53 -16.43
N ASP A 133 3.25 -29.33 -16.94
CA ASP A 133 3.85 -29.14 -18.28
C ASP A 133 5.39 -29.18 -18.28
N ALA A 134 6.04 -29.08 -17.11
CA ALA A 134 7.51 -29.12 -17.01
C ALA A 134 8.09 -30.54 -16.86
N LEU A 135 7.25 -31.56 -16.67
CA LEU A 135 7.66 -32.96 -16.50
C LEU A 135 7.42 -33.83 -17.74
N ALA A 136 6.87 -33.27 -18.82
CA ALA A 136 6.63 -33.98 -20.08
C ALA A 136 7.73 -33.77 -21.14
N ALA A 137 8.84 -33.11 -20.79
CA ALA A 137 9.91 -32.74 -21.73
C ALA A 137 11.31 -33.29 -21.37
N VAL A 138 11.40 -34.41 -20.63
CA VAL A 138 12.65 -35.15 -20.40
C VAL A 138 12.49 -36.60 -20.80
#